data_AF-A0A8I0CN40-F1
#
_entry.id   AF-A0A8I0CN40-F1
#
_cell.length_a   1.000
_cell.length_b   1.000
_cell.length_c   1.000
_cell.angle_alpha   90.00
_cell.angle_beta   90.00
_cell.angle_gamma   90.00
#
_symmetry.space_group_name_H-M   'P 1'
#
loop_
_entity.id
_entity.type
_entity.pdbx_description
1 polymer ?
#
loop_
_entity_poly.entity_id
_entity_poly.type
_entity_poly.pdbx_seq_one_letter_code
_entity_poly.pdbx_strand_id
1 'polypeptide(L)'
;MEECPVDCIYEGKRSLYIHPDECVDCGACEPVCPVEAIFYEDDLPDEWEDYIDFNEAFFDDLGSPGGAAKTGPQDFDVDGISSLPPQNQD
;
A
#
# COMPACT_ATOMS: atom_id res chain seq x y z
N MET A 1 6.51 -7.89 4.30
CA MET A 1 6.90 -7.50 2.93
C MET A 1 7.86 -8.48 2.27
N GLU A 2 8.11 -9.64 2.88
CA GLU A 2 9.10 -10.62 2.43
C GLU A 2 8.68 -11.36 1.14
N GLU A 3 7.39 -11.31 0.79
CA GLU A 3 6.83 -12.04 -0.34
C GLU A 3 6.84 -11.25 -1.67
N CYS A 4 7.02 -9.92 -1.64
CA CYS A 4 7.00 -9.13 -2.86
C CYS A 4 8.36 -9.22 -3.58
N PRO A 5 8.45 -9.82 -4.79
CA PRO A 5 9.72 -10.08 -5.46
C PRO A 5 10.41 -8.81 -5.98
N VAL A 6 9.66 -7.71 -6.07
CA VAL A 6 10.13 -6.40 -6.55
C VAL A 6 10.16 -5.36 -5.43
N ASP A 7 9.87 -5.76 -4.18
CA ASP A 7 9.92 -4.89 -2.99
C ASP A 7 9.06 -3.62 -3.12
N CYS A 8 7.94 -3.68 -3.84
CA CYS A 8 7.13 -2.52 -4.24
C CYS A 8 6.03 -2.13 -3.24
N ILE A 9 6.08 -2.60 -2.00
CA ILE A 9 5.11 -2.24 -0.96
C ILE A 9 5.83 -1.27 -0.03
N TYR A 10 5.28 -0.12 0.31
CA TYR A 10 5.98 0.91 1.08
C TYR A 10 5.26 1.16 2.40
N GLU A 11 6.02 1.46 3.44
CA GLU A 11 5.48 1.69 4.78
C GLU A 11 5.29 3.19 5.04
N GLY A 12 4.05 3.61 5.25
CA GLY A 12 3.74 4.93 5.80
C GLY A 12 3.53 4.85 7.32
N LYS A 13 2.95 5.92 7.89
CA LYS A 13 2.71 5.99 9.35
C LYS A 13 1.59 5.08 9.83
N ARG A 14 0.57 4.86 9.01
CA ARG A 14 -0.65 4.11 9.40
C ARG A 14 -1.00 2.96 8.47
N SER A 15 -0.55 3.00 7.22
CA SER A 15 -0.82 1.95 6.22
C SER A 15 0.45 1.55 5.48
N LEU A 16 0.35 0.43 4.77
CA LEU A 16 1.28 0.09 3.70
C LEU A 16 0.64 0.42 2.35
N TYR A 17 1.47 0.72 1.35
CA TYR A 17 1.05 1.19 0.03
C TYR A 17 1.78 0.44 -1.08
N ILE A 18 1.06 -0.18 -2.02
CA ILE A 18 1.62 -0.87 -3.17
C ILE A 18 1.88 0.17 -4.27
N HIS A 19 3.11 0.27 -4.75
CA HIS A 19 3.43 1.16 -5.86
C HIS A 19 2.86 0.59 -7.18
N PRO A 20 1.97 1.31 -7.87
CA PRO A 20 1.27 0.77 -9.05
C PRO A 20 2.24 0.49 -10.21
N ASP A 21 3.15 1.41 -10.52
CA ASP A 21 4.11 1.22 -11.63
C ASP A 21 5.23 0.20 -11.35
N GLU A 22 5.49 -0.14 -10.09
CA GLU A 22 6.50 -1.14 -9.72
C GLU A 22 5.90 -2.53 -9.52
N CYS A 23 4.60 -2.61 -9.24
CA CYS A 23 3.89 -3.88 -9.14
C CYS A 23 3.94 -4.62 -10.47
N VAL A 24 4.15 -5.94 -10.41
CA VAL A 24 4.24 -6.83 -11.58
C VAL A 24 3.23 -7.96 -11.52
N ASP A 25 2.15 -7.78 -10.76
CA ASP A 25 1.03 -8.72 -10.62
C ASP A 25 1.46 -10.15 -10.24
N CYS A 26 2.46 -10.26 -9.37
CA CYS A 26 2.96 -11.57 -8.95
C CYS A 26 2.02 -12.34 -8.02
N GLY A 27 1.11 -11.63 -7.33
CA GLY A 27 0.11 -12.20 -6.42
C GLY A 27 0.63 -12.78 -5.11
N ALA A 28 1.94 -12.76 -4.84
CA ALA A 28 2.50 -13.43 -3.66
C ALA A 28 2.11 -12.77 -2.32
N CYS A 29 1.74 -11.48 -2.34
CA CYS A 29 1.39 -10.73 -1.15
C CYS A 29 -0.06 -10.92 -0.68
N GLU A 30 -1.00 -11.19 -1.58
CA GLU A 30 -2.43 -11.35 -1.27
C GLU A 30 -2.71 -12.50 -0.27
N PRO A 31 -2.26 -13.74 -0.49
CA PRO A 31 -2.69 -14.88 0.34
C PRO A 31 -2.03 -14.90 1.73
N VAL A 32 -1.04 -14.05 1.97
CA VAL A 32 -0.31 -13.99 3.24
C VAL A 32 -0.79 -12.87 4.16
N CYS A 33 -1.65 -11.97 3.68
CA CYS A 33 -2.16 -10.88 4.50
C CYS A 33 -3.14 -11.42 5.55
N PRO A 34 -2.83 -11.36 6.86
CA PRO A 34 -3.64 -12.01 7.90
C PRO A 34 -5.01 -11.37 8.11
N VAL A 35 -5.23 -10.19 7.53
CA VAL A 35 -6.47 -9.41 7.61
C VAL A 35 -7.09 -9.17 6.23
N GLU A 36 -6.62 -9.87 5.20
CA GLU A 36 -7.21 -9.85 3.85
C GLU A 36 -7.33 -8.43 3.26
N ALA A 37 -6.30 -7.60 3.44
CA ALA A 37 -6.30 -6.18 3.03
C ALA A 37 -5.74 -5.91 1.62
N ILE A 38 -5.32 -6.95 0.89
CA ILE A 38 -4.65 -6.82 -0.41
C ILE A 38 -5.55 -7.45 -1.46
N PHE A 39 -5.84 -6.70 -2.52
CA PHE A 39 -6.70 -7.11 -3.62
C PHE A 39 -6.02 -6.79 -4.95
N TYR A 40 -6.35 -7.54 -6.00
CA TYR A 40 -6.20 -7.04 -7.36
C TYR A 40 -7.23 -5.93 -7.59
N GLU A 41 -6.90 -4.95 -8.43
CA GLU A 41 -7.78 -3.81 -8.72
C GLU A 41 -9.18 -4.25 -9.18
N ASP A 42 -9.26 -5.28 -10.02
CA ASP A 42 -10.52 -5.85 -10.52
C ASP A 42 -11.35 -6.58 -9.45
N ASP A 43 -10.74 -6.96 -8.32
CA ASP A 43 -11.37 -7.69 -7.22
C ASP A 43 -11.62 -6.80 -5.99
N LEU A 44 -11.28 -5.51 -6.05
CA LEU A 44 -11.43 -4.58 -4.93
C LEU A 44 -12.93 -4.30 -4.65
N PRO A 45 -13.40 -4.44 -3.40
CA PRO A 45 -14.77 -4.08 -3.05
C PRO A 45 -15.07 -2.59 -3.28
N ASP A 46 -16.24 -2.29 -3.85
CA ASP A 46 -16.71 -0.92 -4.16
C ASP A 46 -16.56 0.07 -2.99
N GLU A 47 -16.74 -0.40 -1.75
CA GLU A 47 -16.63 0.45 -0.55
C GLU A 47 -15.20 0.92 -0.25
N TRP A 48 -14.19 0.33 -0.89
CA TRP A 48 -12.77 0.65 -0.72
C TRP A 48 -12.12 1.19 -2.00
N GLU A 49 -12.88 1.57 -3.03
CA GLU A 49 -12.35 2.12 -4.30
C GLU A 49 -11.35 3.26 -4.09
N ASP A 50 -11.59 4.15 -3.12
CA ASP A 50 -10.70 5.27 -2.79
C ASP A 50 -9.25 4.83 -2.45
N TYR A 51 -9.04 3.57 -2.04
CA TYR A 51 -7.71 3.06 -1.74
C TYR A 51 -6.83 2.89 -2.97
N ILE A 52 -7.38 2.82 -4.18
CA ILE A 52 -6.58 2.85 -5.42
C ILE A 52 -5.83 4.19 -5.48
N ASP A 53 -6.58 5.29 -5.37
CA ASP A 53 -6.02 6.65 -5.38
C ASP A 53 -5.05 6.88 -4.21
N PHE A 54 -5.31 6.29 -3.04
CA PHE A 54 -4.40 6.41 -1.90
C PHE A 54 -3.08 5.66 -2.10
N ASN A 55 -3.11 4.50 -2.77
CA ASN A 55 -1.89 3.78 -3.12
C ASN A 55 -1.07 4.58 -4.14
N GLU A 56 -1.70 5.16 -5.16
CA GLU A 56 -1.01 6.01 -6.14
C GLU A 56 -0.45 7.29 -5.51
N ALA A 57 -1.28 8.06 -4.82
CA ALA A 57 -0.92 9.38 -4.28
C ALA A 57 0.19 9.34 -3.21
N PHE A 58 0.42 8.19 -2.57
CA PHE A 58 1.55 8.03 -1.64
C PHE A 58 2.91 8.27 -2.33
N PHE A 59 2.97 8.08 -3.65
CA PHE A 59 4.19 8.18 -4.45
C PHE A 59 4.34 9.52 -5.19
N ASP A 60 3.43 10.48 -5.03
CA ASP A 60 3.48 11.77 -5.74
C ASP A 60 4.84 12.49 -5.57
N ASP A 61 5.36 12.50 -4.34
CA ASP A 61 6.66 13.10 -4.02
C ASP A 61 7.81 12.08 -4.02
N LEU A 62 7.52 10.80 -3.76
CA LEU A 62 8.53 9.74 -3.65
C LEU A 62 8.99 9.23 -5.03
N GLY A 63 8.13 9.36 -6.04
CA GLY A 63 8.28 8.77 -7.37
C GLY A 63 8.32 7.25 -7.30
N SER A 64 9.15 6.64 -8.16
CA SER A 64 9.42 5.20 -8.21
C SER A 64 10.87 4.89 -7.75
N PRO A 65 11.10 4.60 -6.46
CA PRO A 65 12.41 4.28 -5.90
C PRO A 65 12.98 2.91 -6.35
N GLY A 66 12.12 2.03 -6.84
CA GLY A 66 12.43 0.66 -7.23
C GLY A 66 12.78 -0.22 -6.02
N GLY A 67 11.94 -0.21 -5.00
CA GLY A 67 12.10 -1.02 -3.77
C GLY A 67 12.05 -0.22 -2.47
N ALA A 68 11.16 -0.60 -1.57
CA ALA A 68 10.91 0.04 -0.28
C ALA A 68 12.07 -0.05 0.72
N ALA A 69 12.89 -1.10 0.64
CA ALA A 69 14.09 -1.21 1.49
C ALA A 69 15.08 -0.04 1.28
N LYS A 70 15.02 0.66 0.14
CA LYS A 70 15.87 1.82 -0.15
C LYS A 70 15.39 3.11 0.54
N THR A 71 14.09 3.23 0.77
CA THR A 71 13.47 4.44 1.33
C THR A 71 13.18 4.29 2.81
N GLY A 72 12.99 3.06 3.28
CA GLY A 72 12.55 2.77 4.63
C GLY A 72 11.12 3.27 4.91
N PRO A 73 10.69 3.23 6.17
CA PRO A 73 9.41 3.78 6.58
C PRO A 73 9.36 5.29 6.38
N GLN A 74 8.25 5.78 5.84
CA GLN A 74 7.97 7.19 5.67
C GLN A 74 7.27 7.77 6.90
N ASP A 75 7.48 9.05 7.17
CA ASP A 75 6.85 9.76 8.28
C ASP A 75 5.54 10.46 7.87
N PHE A 76 4.91 9.99 6.80
CA PHE A 76 3.63 10.51 6.31
C PHE A 76 2.70 9.38 5.86
N ASP A 77 1.44 9.76 5.66
CA ASP A 77 0.40 9.04 4.94
C ASP A 77 -0.32 10.07 4.07
N VAL A 78 -1.01 9.63 3.03
CA VAL A 78 -1.87 10.52 2.23
C VAL A 78 -3.03 11.06 3.07
N ASP A 79 -3.59 12.22 2.69
CA ASP A 79 -4.62 12.93 3.46
C ASP A 79 -5.85 12.06 3.79
N GLY A 80 -6.31 11.24 2.83
CA GLY A 80 -7.42 10.32 3.03
C GLY A 80 -7.14 9.31 4.14
N ILE A 81 -5.94 8.72 4.15
CA ILE A 81 -5.52 7.78 5.18
C ILE A 81 -5.26 8.50 6.48
N SER A 82 -4.56 9.64 6.52
CA SER A 82 -4.19 10.35 7.75
C SER A 82 -5.40 10.96 8.47
N SER A 83 -6.50 11.20 7.77
CA SER A 83 -7.74 11.76 8.33
C SER A 83 -8.69 10.73 8.94
N LEU A 84 -8.48 9.43 8.74
CA LEU A 84 -9.35 8.41 9.32
C LEU A 84 -9.31 8.45 10.87
N PRO A 85 -10.44 8.18 11.55
CA PRO A 85 -10.44 7.96 12.98
C PRO A 85 -9.51 6.79 13.36
N PRO A 86 -8.95 6.75 14.58
CA PRO A 86 -8.18 5.60 15.04
C PRO A 86 -9.04 4.32 15.01
N GLN A 87 -8.46 3.24 14.48
CA GLN A 87 -9.13 1.94 14.31
C GLN A 87 -8.48 0.88 15.21
N ASN A 88 -9.19 -0.23 15.46
CA ASN A 88 -8.68 -1.41 16.18
C ASN A 88 -8.07 -1.09 17.56
N GLN A 89 -8.73 -0.23 18.33
CA GLN A 89 -8.29 0.19 19.67
C GLN A 89 -8.89 -0.63 20.83
N ASP A 90 -9.58 -1.72 20.52
CA ASP A 90 -10.16 -2.64 21.50
C ASP A 90 -9.19 -3.75 21.92
#